data_AF-A0A915EG81-F1
#
_entry.id   AF-A0A915EG81-F1
#
_cell.length_a   1.000
_cell.length_b   1.000
_cell.length_c   1.000
_cell.angle_alpha   90.00
_cell.angle_beta   90.00
_cell.angle_gamma   90.00
#
_symmetry.space_group_name_H-M   'P 1'
#
loop_
_entity.id
_entity.type
_entity.pdbx_description
1 polymer ?
#
loop_
_entity_poly.entity_id
_entity_poly.type
_entity_poly.pdbx_seq_one_letter_code
_entity_poly.pdbx_strand_id
1 'polypeptide(L)'
;MQSYDFHPAGHVISTNKVIEVRSKKPKKRSRKRREPANFLVPQFEKTNKRLKLFPSIGNAEVKKIAASDEIGLQCTVSAVKCLLNWKLPPNLVATAHHQELTVDGNSKVHLGLVNEYFLNTSPGESYHVKFECSFKAIFSLKEMHTLFEMAQRFSGTTLHPYEYVYRRKPQNYFTKIRTTCGNVMKPYLKDNNGQSASTINRVLDGLFFGARLQKNGEMKPTFSPLGEMRMQIPVEKLLQIGRVNMYFSDFYCNYAVHYVTLVICKKWSTSDLYCRERLILLLFTDNNFLKVIIKPNKEKRYCVNLKAWVEIYYTEEISITDACMFDKIEATGRGCSKQQGLPHKKSCF
;
A
#
# COMPACT_ATOMS: atom_id res chain seq x y z
N MET A 1 -21.63 -23.07 5.30
CA MET A 1 -21.56 -21.62 4.99
C MET A 1 -20.19 -21.38 4.36
N GLN A 2 -20.12 -20.97 3.10
CA GLN A 2 -18.89 -21.09 2.29
C GLN A 2 -17.84 -20.02 2.62
N SER A 3 -16.58 -20.45 2.71
CA SER A 3 -15.40 -19.58 2.79
C SER A 3 -15.00 -19.10 1.39
N TYR A 4 -14.66 -17.81 1.28
CA TYR A 4 -14.05 -17.24 0.08
C TYR A 4 -12.54 -17.14 0.30
N ASP A 5 -11.76 -17.91 -0.46
CA ASP A 5 -10.29 -17.86 -0.41
C ASP A 5 -9.76 -16.65 -1.18
N PHE A 6 -9.36 -15.59 -0.47
CA PHE A 6 -8.50 -14.54 -1.00
C PHE A 6 -7.02 -14.87 -0.72
N HIS A 7 -6.15 -14.68 -1.71
CA HIS A 7 -4.71 -14.94 -1.60
C HIS A 7 -3.94 -13.68 -1.12
N PRO A 8 -3.40 -13.65 0.11
CA PRO A 8 -2.54 -12.56 0.56
C PRO A 8 -1.09 -12.88 0.19
N ALA A 9 -0.71 -12.53 -1.04
CA ALA A 9 0.67 -12.52 -1.49
C ALA A 9 0.96 -11.18 -2.18
N GLY A 10 2.02 -10.49 -1.74
CA GLY A 10 2.46 -9.22 -2.31
C GLY A 10 3.08 -9.40 -3.69
N HIS A 11 2.27 -9.75 -4.68
CA HIS A 11 2.70 -9.93 -6.05
C HIS A 11 2.93 -8.58 -6.74
N VAL A 12 4.13 -8.40 -7.30
CA VAL A 12 4.33 -7.43 -8.39
C VAL A 12 3.63 -8.01 -9.62
N ILE A 13 2.49 -7.44 -9.99
CA ILE A 13 1.72 -7.89 -11.16
C ILE A 13 2.32 -7.24 -12.41
N SER A 14 3.37 -7.86 -12.97
CA SER A 14 3.96 -7.44 -14.24
C SER A 14 3.02 -7.80 -15.40
N THR A 15 2.41 -6.79 -16.02
CA THR A 15 1.57 -6.97 -17.22
C THR A 15 2.43 -6.92 -18.48
N ASN A 16 2.74 -8.09 -19.04
CA ASN A 16 3.50 -8.18 -20.29
C ASN A 16 2.59 -7.97 -21.50
N LYS A 17 2.61 -6.79 -22.12
CA LYS A 17 2.13 -6.60 -23.50
C LYS A 17 3.33 -6.47 -24.44
N VAL A 18 3.33 -7.32 -25.47
CA VAL A 18 4.31 -7.34 -26.56
C VAL A 18 3.59 -6.97 -27.84
N ILE A 19 4.15 -6.04 -28.61
CA ILE A 19 3.64 -5.67 -29.94
C ILE A 19 4.74 -5.93 -30.97
N GLU A 20 4.41 -6.70 -32.01
CA GLU A 20 5.27 -6.89 -33.17
C GLU A 20 4.94 -5.83 -34.22
N VAL A 21 5.88 -4.93 -34.51
CA VAL A 21 5.67 -3.82 -35.44
C VAL A 21 6.19 -4.20 -36.83
N ARG A 22 5.29 -4.60 -37.73
CA ARG A 22 5.60 -4.92 -39.14
C ARG A 22 5.18 -3.80 -40.09
N SER A 23 6.12 -3.26 -40.86
CA SER A 23 5.81 -2.31 -41.94
C SER A 23 5.21 -3.01 -43.16
N LYS A 24 4.20 -2.41 -43.80
CA LYS A 24 3.57 -2.96 -45.03
C LYS A 24 4.28 -2.42 -46.28
N LYS A 25 4.91 -3.32 -47.06
CA LYS A 25 5.57 -2.98 -48.33
C LYS A 25 4.56 -2.39 -49.34
N PRO A 26 4.89 -1.29 -50.05
CA PRO A 26 4.10 -0.85 -51.21
C PRO A 26 4.24 -1.85 -52.36
N LYS A 27 3.10 -2.20 -53.00
CA LYS A 27 3.08 -3.17 -54.12
C LYS A 27 3.65 -2.55 -55.41
N LYS A 28 4.90 -2.84 -55.75
CA LYS A 28 5.39 -2.67 -57.14
C LYS A 28 4.65 -3.65 -58.06
N ARG A 29 4.21 -3.18 -59.24
CA ARG A 29 3.56 -3.99 -60.30
C ARG A 29 4.61 -4.50 -61.31
N SER A 30 4.51 -5.76 -61.72
CA SER A 30 5.24 -6.30 -62.89
C SER A 30 4.51 -7.51 -63.52
N ARG A 31 4.82 -7.82 -64.80
CA ARG A 31 4.27 -8.90 -65.65
C ARG A 31 5.44 -9.76 -66.15
N LYS A 32 5.34 -11.06 -66.48
CA LYS A 32 4.24 -12.05 -66.42
C LYS A 32 4.80 -13.29 -65.63
N ARG A 33 4.53 -14.60 -65.82
CA ARG A 33 3.77 -15.44 -66.77
C ARG A 33 3.18 -16.66 -65.99
N ARG A 34 2.80 -17.72 -66.71
CA ARG A 34 2.25 -19.04 -66.30
C ARG A 34 3.35 -20.12 -66.29
N GLU A 35 3.23 -21.39 -65.85
CA GLU A 35 2.36 -22.29 -65.00
C GLU A 35 3.02 -23.71 -65.11
N PRO A 36 2.49 -24.84 -64.58
CA PRO A 36 1.92 -25.12 -63.26
C PRO A 36 2.58 -26.36 -62.58
N ALA A 37 2.31 -26.60 -61.29
CA ALA A 37 2.43 -27.93 -60.66
C ALA A 37 1.49 -28.04 -59.45
N ASN A 38 0.88 -29.23 -59.25
CA ASN A 38 0.03 -29.53 -58.09
C ASN A 38 0.89 -30.03 -56.92
N PHE A 39 0.45 -29.85 -55.66
CA PHE A 39 -0.07 -30.97 -54.83
C PHE A 39 -0.59 -30.49 -53.45
N LEU A 40 -1.62 -31.20 -52.96
CA LEU A 40 -2.19 -31.31 -51.60
C LEU A 40 -2.16 -30.13 -50.59
N VAL A 41 -3.35 -29.87 -50.04
CA VAL A 41 -3.55 -29.21 -48.75
C VAL A 41 -3.64 -30.26 -47.64
N PRO A 42 -2.83 -30.16 -46.57
CA PRO A 42 -3.17 -30.69 -45.25
C PRO A 42 -3.76 -29.57 -44.36
N GLN A 43 -4.75 -29.91 -43.54
CA GLN A 43 -5.27 -28.99 -42.51
C GLN A 43 -4.29 -28.89 -41.33
N PHE A 44 -4.19 -27.72 -40.69
CA PHE A 44 -3.42 -27.58 -39.45
C PHE A 44 -4.16 -28.21 -38.27
N GLU A 45 -3.77 -29.43 -37.88
CA GLU A 45 -4.18 -30.01 -36.59
C GLU A 45 -3.64 -29.17 -35.42
N LYS A 46 -4.54 -28.66 -34.57
CA LYS A 46 -4.17 -28.01 -33.32
C LYS A 46 -3.83 -29.06 -32.26
N THR A 47 -2.59 -29.54 -32.25
CA THR A 47 -2.06 -30.44 -31.21
C THR A 47 -1.81 -29.72 -29.88
N ASN A 48 -2.91 -29.28 -29.26
CA ASN A 48 -2.95 -28.62 -27.96
C ASN A 48 -2.66 -29.65 -26.85
N LYS A 49 -1.38 -29.94 -26.59
CA LYS A 49 -0.96 -30.90 -25.55
C LYS A 49 -1.37 -30.39 -24.16
N ARG A 50 -2.49 -30.89 -23.65
CA ARG A 50 -2.92 -30.76 -22.25
C ARG A 50 -1.82 -31.24 -21.31
N LEU A 51 -1.11 -30.30 -20.67
CA LEU A 51 -0.59 -30.55 -19.34
C LEU A 51 -1.78 -30.70 -18.38
N LYS A 52 -1.74 -31.70 -17.50
CA LYS A 52 -2.91 -32.13 -16.72
C LYS A 52 -3.26 -31.08 -15.65
N LEU A 53 -4.54 -30.77 -15.53
CA LEU A 53 -5.06 -29.93 -14.46
C LEU A 53 -4.98 -30.65 -13.11
N PHE A 54 -4.58 -29.93 -12.06
CA PHE A 54 -5.06 -30.17 -10.70
C PHE A 54 -6.47 -29.54 -10.54
N PRO A 55 -7.30 -30.01 -9.61
CA PRO A 55 -8.75 -29.78 -9.66
C PRO A 55 -9.16 -28.30 -9.53
N SER A 56 -10.32 -28.01 -10.11
CA SER A 56 -10.93 -26.69 -10.27
C SER A 56 -11.07 -25.88 -8.97
N ILE A 57 -10.54 -24.66 -8.98
CA ILE A 57 -11.03 -23.57 -8.13
C ILE A 57 -12.45 -23.22 -8.62
N GLY A 58 -13.37 -22.94 -7.70
CA GLY A 58 -14.75 -22.57 -8.03
C GLY A 58 -14.85 -21.25 -8.80
N ASN A 59 -15.90 -21.10 -9.62
CA ASN A 59 -16.13 -19.92 -10.44
C ASN A 59 -16.43 -18.67 -9.59
N ALA A 60 -15.39 -17.97 -9.14
CA ALA A 60 -15.49 -16.54 -8.93
C ALA A 60 -15.71 -15.88 -10.29
N GLU A 61 -16.82 -15.15 -10.45
CA GLU A 61 -17.06 -14.39 -11.68
C GLU A 61 -15.96 -13.33 -11.86
N VAL A 62 -15.03 -13.59 -12.78
CA VAL A 62 -14.15 -12.55 -13.32
C VAL A 62 -15.04 -11.63 -14.13
N LYS A 63 -15.62 -10.62 -13.45
CA LYS A 63 -16.29 -9.50 -14.10
C LYS A 63 -15.37 -8.97 -15.19
N LYS A 64 -15.91 -8.82 -16.40
CA LYS A 64 -15.17 -8.23 -17.52
C LYS A 64 -14.57 -6.91 -17.05
N ILE A 65 -13.25 -6.86 -17.01
CA ILE A 65 -12.47 -5.64 -16.83
C ILE A 65 -12.96 -4.65 -17.90
N ALA A 66 -13.30 -3.42 -17.51
CA ALA A 66 -13.79 -2.46 -18.49
C ALA A 66 -12.63 -2.06 -19.42
N ALA A 67 -12.93 -1.73 -20.67
CA ALA A 67 -11.89 -1.37 -21.65
C ALA A 67 -11.11 -0.09 -21.28
N SER A 68 -11.60 0.68 -20.28
CA SER A 68 -10.91 1.79 -19.62
C SER A 68 -9.77 1.37 -18.68
N ASP A 69 -9.81 0.12 -18.20
CA ASP A 69 -8.99 -0.36 -17.08
C ASP A 69 -7.85 -1.28 -17.57
N GLU A 70 -7.78 -1.52 -18.88
CA GLU A 70 -6.63 -2.16 -19.52
C GLU A 70 -5.48 -1.17 -19.73
N ILE A 71 -4.26 -1.64 -19.51
CA ILE A 71 -3.05 -0.94 -20.00
C ILE A 71 -3.04 -1.04 -21.52
N GLY A 72 -3.44 0.02 -22.21
CA GLY A 72 -3.44 0.11 -23.67
C GLY A 72 -2.10 0.66 -24.17
N LEU A 73 -1.37 -0.11 -24.98
CA LEU A 73 -0.16 0.33 -25.70
C LEU A 73 -0.51 0.54 -27.19
N GLN A 74 -0.06 1.66 -27.75
CA GLN A 74 -0.31 2.09 -29.13
C GLN A 74 1.03 2.49 -29.78
N CYS A 75 1.23 2.19 -31.07
CA CYS A 75 2.35 2.70 -31.86
C CYS A 75 1.82 3.45 -33.09
N THR A 76 2.33 4.66 -33.33
CA THR A 76 2.20 5.35 -34.61
C THR A 76 3.50 5.19 -35.39
N VAL A 77 3.46 4.42 -36.48
CA VAL A 77 4.66 4.03 -37.27
C VAL A 77 4.90 4.98 -38.44
N SER A 78 6.14 5.42 -38.59
CA SER A 78 6.71 5.95 -39.83
C SER A 78 7.93 5.13 -40.25
N ALA A 79 8.50 5.40 -41.43
CA ALA A 79 9.68 4.69 -41.92
C ALA A 79 10.96 4.96 -41.10
N VAL A 80 10.98 6.02 -40.29
CA VAL A 80 12.17 6.47 -39.53
C VAL A 80 11.95 6.64 -38.01
N LYS A 81 10.69 6.60 -37.54
CA LYS A 81 10.30 6.66 -36.13
C LYS A 81 9.01 5.87 -35.86
N CYS A 82 8.89 5.19 -34.72
CA CYS A 82 7.61 4.89 -34.06
C CYS A 82 7.45 5.78 -32.82
N LEU A 83 6.28 6.40 -32.68
CA LEU A 83 5.84 6.96 -31.40
C LEU A 83 5.04 5.89 -30.65
N LEU A 84 5.57 5.45 -29.50
CA LEU A 84 4.96 4.48 -28.59
C LEU A 84 4.25 5.23 -27.47
N ASN A 85 2.93 5.07 -27.35
CA ASN A 85 2.12 5.71 -26.31
C ASN A 85 1.37 4.65 -25.51
N TRP A 86 1.31 4.79 -24.19
CA TRP A 86 0.52 3.91 -23.34
C TRP A 86 -0.38 4.70 -22.39
N LYS A 87 -1.47 4.05 -21.95
CA LYS A 87 -2.33 4.57 -20.89
C LYS A 87 -2.35 3.59 -19.74
N LEU A 88 -1.89 4.04 -18.58
CA LEU A 88 -2.10 3.34 -17.31
C LEU A 88 -3.47 3.76 -16.74
N PRO A 89 -4.25 2.84 -16.13
CA PRO A 89 -5.45 3.20 -15.36
C PRO A 89 -5.12 4.18 -14.23
N PRO A 90 -6.01 5.14 -13.86
CA PRO A 90 -5.68 6.19 -12.89
C PRO A 90 -5.26 5.68 -11.50
N ASN A 91 -5.87 4.58 -11.04
CA ASN A 91 -5.50 3.87 -9.81
C ASN A 91 -4.11 3.21 -9.88
N LEU A 92 -3.63 2.90 -11.09
CA LEU A 92 -2.32 2.33 -11.35
C LEU A 92 -1.24 3.42 -11.46
N VAL A 93 -1.56 4.58 -12.05
CA VAL A 93 -0.65 5.76 -12.09
C VAL A 93 -0.22 6.16 -10.68
N ALA A 94 -1.14 6.14 -9.71
CA ALA A 94 -0.87 6.48 -8.31
C ALA A 94 0.03 5.47 -7.57
N THR A 95 0.31 4.30 -8.15
CA THR A 95 1.11 3.23 -7.50
C THR A 95 2.18 2.62 -8.39
N ALA A 96 2.35 3.12 -9.62
CA ALA A 96 3.46 2.77 -10.49
C ALA A 96 4.76 3.27 -9.87
N HIS A 97 5.77 2.39 -9.78
CA HIS A 97 7.08 2.71 -9.21
C HIS A 97 8.22 2.45 -10.22
N HIS A 98 7.94 1.67 -11.26
CA HIS A 98 8.88 1.39 -12.35
C HIS A 98 8.10 1.27 -13.65
N GLN A 99 8.52 2.03 -14.66
CA GLN A 99 8.05 1.90 -16.05
C GLN A 99 9.28 1.73 -16.94
N GLU A 100 9.28 0.69 -17.78
CA GLU A 100 10.42 0.34 -18.60
C GLU A 100 9.99 -0.13 -19.99
N LEU A 101 10.73 0.32 -21.00
CA LEU A 101 10.62 -0.16 -22.37
C LEU A 101 11.84 -1.03 -22.68
N THR A 102 11.61 -2.25 -23.18
CA THR A 102 12.66 -3.04 -23.82
C THR A 102 12.42 -3.09 -25.32
N VAL A 103 13.45 -2.73 -26.10
CA VAL A 103 13.45 -2.84 -27.57
C VAL A 103 14.46 -3.91 -27.98
N ASP A 104 13.98 -4.89 -28.76
CA ASP A 104 14.75 -6.02 -29.33
C ASP A 104 15.60 -6.79 -28.31
N GLY A 105 15.12 -6.86 -27.06
CA GLY A 105 15.79 -7.53 -25.93
C GLY A 105 17.02 -6.79 -25.36
N ASN A 106 17.67 -5.95 -26.17
CA ASN A 106 19.01 -5.41 -25.87
C ASN A 106 19.00 -4.00 -25.27
N SER A 107 18.01 -3.16 -25.61
CA SER A 107 17.93 -1.77 -25.12
C SER A 107 16.80 -1.61 -24.10
N LYS A 108 17.16 -1.40 -22.83
CA LYS A 108 16.24 -1.05 -21.74
C LYS A 108 16.23 0.46 -21.51
N VAL A 109 15.04 1.06 -21.48
CA VAL A 109 14.82 2.49 -21.22
C VAL A 109 13.92 2.65 -20.01
N HIS A 110 14.39 3.34 -18.98
CA HIS A 110 13.58 3.70 -17.81
C HIS A 110 12.80 4.99 -18.09
N LEU A 111 11.47 4.93 -17.91
CA LEU A 111 10.53 5.95 -18.38
C LEU A 111 10.00 6.86 -17.26
N GLY A 112 10.18 6.45 -15.99
CA GLY A 112 9.68 7.20 -14.84
C GLY A 112 8.16 7.33 -14.86
N LEU A 113 7.66 8.55 -15.10
CA LEU A 113 6.22 8.87 -15.17
C LEU A 113 5.76 9.35 -16.56
N VAL A 114 6.58 9.24 -17.62
CA VAL A 114 6.08 9.53 -18.98
C VAL A 114 5.14 8.42 -19.46
N ASN A 115 4.27 8.77 -20.42
CA ASN A 115 3.30 7.88 -21.05
C ASN A 115 3.55 7.72 -22.58
N GLU A 116 4.68 8.26 -23.06
CA GLU A 116 5.08 8.25 -24.47
C GLU A 116 6.60 8.08 -24.63
N TYR A 117 7.04 7.49 -25.75
CA TYR A 117 8.44 7.34 -26.11
C TYR A 117 8.63 7.31 -27.64
N PHE A 118 9.67 8.00 -28.13
CA PHE A 118 10.04 8.00 -29.55
C PHE A 118 11.17 7.00 -29.82
N LEU A 119 10.84 5.90 -30.51
CA LEU A 119 11.80 4.95 -31.05
C LEU A 119 12.21 5.39 -32.46
N ASN A 120 13.50 5.63 -32.72
CA ASN A 120 14.01 5.75 -34.09
C ASN A 120 13.99 4.37 -34.76
N THR A 121 13.57 4.29 -36.02
CA THR A 121 13.45 3.03 -36.78
C THR A 121 14.17 3.12 -38.13
N SER A 122 14.48 1.97 -38.71
CA SER A 122 15.07 1.84 -40.05
C SER A 122 14.04 1.35 -41.08
N PRO A 123 14.00 1.89 -42.31
CA PRO A 123 13.02 1.49 -43.32
C PRO A 123 13.15 0.01 -43.73
N GLY A 124 12.16 -0.80 -43.37
CA GLY A 124 12.06 -2.22 -43.74
C GLY A 124 12.41 -3.20 -42.62
N GLU A 125 13.05 -2.74 -41.55
CA GLU A 125 13.32 -3.54 -40.35
C GLU A 125 12.05 -3.84 -39.55
N SER A 126 12.15 -4.81 -38.65
CA SER A 126 11.07 -5.22 -37.73
C SER A 126 11.55 -5.07 -36.29
N TYR A 127 10.68 -4.53 -35.43
CA TYR A 127 11.01 -4.20 -34.04
C TYR A 127 10.08 -4.93 -33.07
N HIS A 128 10.66 -5.52 -32.04
CA HIS A 128 9.97 -6.15 -30.93
C HIS A 128 9.99 -5.24 -29.72
N VAL A 129 8.84 -4.67 -29.41
CA VAL A 129 8.67 -3.74 -28.28
C VAL A 129 7.94 -4.45 -27.14
N LYS A 130 8.56 -4.44 -25.96
CA LYS A 130 7.97 -4.89 -24.70
C LYS A 130 7.88 -3.71 -23.73
N PHE A 131 6.68 -3.47 -23.20
CA PHE A 131 6.48 -2.55 -22.08
C PHE A 131 6.33 -3.35 -20.79
N GLU A 132 7.05 -2.94 -19.74
CA GLU A 132 6.95 -3.49 -18.40
C GLU A 132 6.62 -2.37 -17.40
N CYS A 133 5.58 -2.58 -16.58
CA CYS A 133 5.22 -1.70 -15.48
C CYS A 133 5.17 -2.49 -14.17
N SER A 134 5.83 -2.00 -13.13
CA SER A 134 5.69 -2.51 -11.77
C SER A 134 4.95 -1.48 -10.92
N PHE A 135 3.85 -1.91 -10.32
CA PHE A 135 3.01 -1.11 -9.44
C PHE A 135 2.74 -1.83 -8.12
N LYS A 136 2.48 -1.08 -7.05
CA LYS A 136 2.06 -1.62 -5.76
C LYS A 136 0.54 -1.78 -5.71
N ALA A 137 0.06 -2.99 -5.46
CA ALA A 137 -1.33 -3.19 -5.07
C ALA A 137 -1.57 -2.57 -3.68
N ILE A 138 -2.53 -1.65 -3.57
CA ILE A 138 -2.98 -1.03 -2.33
C ILE A 138 -4.51 -1.07 -2.29
N PHE A 139 -5.10 -0.98 -1.09
CA PHE A 139 -6.55 -0.94 -0.95
C PHE A 139 -7.18 0.27 -1.66
N SER A 140 -8.22 0.00 -2.44
CA SER A 140 -9.20 1.01 -2.84
C SER A 140 -10.02 1.47 -1.63
N LEU A 141 -10.70 2.61 -1.74
CA LEU A 141 -11.58 3.11 -0.68
C LEU A 141 -12.70 2.10 -0.32
N LYS A 142 -13.17 1.31 -1.30
CA LYS A 142 -14.16 0.24 -1.05
C LYS A 142 -13.60 -0.87 -0.17
N GLU A 143 -12.37 -1.33 -0.45
CA GLU A 143 -11.71 -2.36 0.37
C GLU A 143 -11.34 -1.83 1.75
N MET A 144 -10.98 -0.54 1.86
CA MET A 144 -10.82 0.14 3.16
C MET A 144 -12.11 0.12 3.99
N HIS A 145 -13.29 0.25 3.36
CA HIS A 145 -14.59 0.13 4.07
C HIS A 145 -14.84 -1.30 4.58
N THR A 146 -14.62 -2.32 3.76
CA THR A 146 -14.72 -3.72 4.22
C THR A 146 -13.72 -4.01 5.36
N LEU A 147 -12.48 -3.50 5.25
CA LEU A 147 -11.46 -3.64 6.30
C LEU A 147 -11.87 -2.94 7.61
N PHE A 148 -12.53 -1.79 7.53
CA PHE A 148 -13.09 -1.05 8.67
C PHE A 148 -14.25 -1.80 9.34
N GLU A 149 -15.18 -2.35 8.57
CA GLU A 149 -16.28 -3.20 9.08
C GLU A 149 -15.74 -4.44 9.81
N MET A 150 -14.73 -5.10 9.24
CA MET A 150 -14.03 -6.21 9.90
C MET A 150 -13.34 -5.74 11.20
N ALA A 151 -12.65 -4.59 11.17
CA ALA A 151 -12.00 -4.03 12.35
C ALA A 151 -13.00 -3.76 13.49
N GLN A 152 -14.15 -3.16 13.18
CA GLN A 152 -15.23 -2.94 14.15
C GLN A 152 -15.79 -4.26 14.71
N ARG A 153 -15.98 -5.27 13.86
CA ARG A 153 -16.50 -6.59 14.25
C ARG A 153 -15.56 -7.32 15.21
N PHE A 154 -14.24 -7.27 14.98
CA PHE A 154 -13.25 -7.90 15.85
C PHE A 154 -12.93 -7.08 17.10
N SER A 155 -12.92 -5.74 17.02
CA SER A 155 -12.69 -4.87 18.18
C SER A 155 -13.87 -4.83 19.16
N GLY A 156 -15.09 -4.99 18.64
CA GLY A 156 -16.32 -4.67 19.36
C GLY A 156 -16.34 -3.22 19.87
N THR A 157 -17.23 -2.95 20.82
CA THR A 157 -17.52 -1.62 21.39
C THR A 157 -16.88 -1.36 22.75
N THR A 158 -16.12 -2.32 23.32
CA THR A 158 -15.57 -2.21 24.68
C THR A 158 -14.39 -1.23 24.73
N LEU A 159 -14.64 -0.05 25.29
CA LEU A 159 -13.68 1.04 25.46
C LEU A 159 -13.28 1.20 26.94
N HIS A 160 -12.01 1.50 27.21
CA HIS A 160 -11.49 1.83 28.54
C HIS A 160 -10.89 3.25 28.57
N PRO A 161 -10.97 3.99 29.70
CA PRO A 161 -10.29 5.27 29.86
C PRO A 161 -8.77 5.13 29.70
N TYR A 162 -8.12 6.15 29.14
CA TYR A 162 -6.67 6.27 29.11
C TYR A 162 -6.25 7.75 29.05
N GLU A 163 -5.03 8.05 29.50
CA GLU A 163 -4.50 9.43 29.61
C GLU A 163 -3.25 9.66 28.75
N TYR A 164 -2.44 8.61 28.58
CA TYR A 164 -1.14 8.69 27.92
C TYR A 164 -1.06 7.69 26.76
N VAL A 165 -0.35 8.08 25.71
CA VAL A 165 0.13 7.14 24.69
C VAL A 165 1.64 7.01 24.80
N TYR A 166 2.19 5.87 24.40
CA TYR A 166 3.60 5.58 24.60
C TYR A 166 4.37 5.35 23.29
N ARG A 167 5.64 5.74 23.26
CA ARG A 167 6.58 5.42 22.17
C ARG A 167 7.74 4.62 22.74
N ARG A 168 8.02 3.46 22.15
CA ARG A 168 9.10 2.54 22.57
C ARG A 168 10.22 2.54 21.52
N LYS A 169 11.44 2.86 21.94
CA LYS A 169 12.66 2.90 21.13
C LYS A 169 13.89 2.66 22.01
N PRO A 170 15.09 2.40 21.46
CA PRO A 170 16.32 2.34 22.26
C PRO A 170 16.69 3.72 22.83
N GLN A 171 17.43 3.76 23.94
CA GLN A 171 17.88 4.98 24.61
C GLN A 171 18.66 5.90 23.66
N ASN A 172 19.47 5.36 22.75
CA ASN A 172 20.26 6.14 21.79
C ASN A 172 19.38 6.95 20.81
N TYR A 173 18.15 6.50 20.52
CA TYR A 173 17.18 7.28 19.73
C TYR A 173 16.76 8.54 20.49
N PHE A 174 16.34 8.40 21.75
CA PHE A 174 15.94 9.52 22.60
C PHE A 174 17.12 10.45 22.97
N THR A 175 18.31 9.89 23.12
CA THR A 175 19.55 10.66 23.31
C THR A 175 19.82 11.55 22.10
N LYS A 176 19.85 10.99 20.88
CA LYS A 176 20.05 11.75 19.64
C LYS A 176 19.05 12.90 19.47
N ILE A 177 17.79 12.69 19.87
CA ILE A 177 16.77 13.75 19.81
C ILE A 177 17.12 14.93 20.72
N ARG A 178 17.55 14.65 21.95
CA ARG A 178 17.98 15.69 22.92
C ARG A 178 19.26 16.40 22.48
N THR A 179 20.28 15.64 22.07
CA THR A 179 21.62 16.17 21.78
C THR A 179 21.75 16.81 20.39
N THR A 180 20.94 16.40 19.42
CA THR A 180 21.24 16.63 18.00
C THR A 180 20.02 17.02 17.16
N CYS A 181 18.78 16.78 17.64
CA CYS A 181 17.56 17.21 16.95
C CYS A 181 16.84 18.38 17.68
N GLY A 182 17.54 19.10 18.57
CA GLY A 182 16.97 20.26 19.28
C GLY A 182 15.75 19.91 20.13
N ASN A 183 15.73 18.73 20.74
CA ASN A 183 14.58 18.15 21.47
C ASN A 183 13.36 17.76 20.60
N VAL A 184 13.38 17.95 19.27
CA VAL A 184 12.24 17.65 18.39
C VAL A 184 12.32 16.24 17.79
N MET A 185 11.25 15.46 17.92
CA MET A 185 11.02 14.27 17.10
C MET A 185 10.38 14.67 15.78
N LYS A 186 11.13 14.45 14.68
CA LYS A 186 10.59 14.63 13.34
C LYS A 186 9.85 13.37 12.86
N PRO A 187 8.71 13.52 12.17
CA PRO A 187 8.09 12.49 11.33
C PRO A 187 9.10 11.78 10.42
N TYR A 188 8.85 10.51 10.12
CA TYR A 188 9.65 9.73 9.16
C TYR A 188 8.79 8.71 8.43
N LEU A 189 9.21 8.37 7.21
CA LEU A 189 8.44 7.60 6.25
C LEU A 189 8.03 6.23 6.80
N LYS A 190 6.74 5.89 6.66
CA LYS A 190 6.20 4.64 7.17
C LYS A 190 6.85 3.41 6.52
N ASP A 191 7.32 2.50 7.35
CA ASP A 191 7.78 1.18 6.92
C ASP A 191 6.62 0.23 6.57
N ASN A 192 6.95 -0.87 5.89
CA ASN A 192 6.01 -1.89 5.42
C ASN A 192 5.42 -2.76 6.55
N ASN A 193 5.40 -2.30 7.81
CA ASN A 193 4.68 -2.97 8.90
C ASN A 193 3.17 -2.76 8.79
N GLY A 194 2.40 -3.63 9.45
CA GLY A 194 0.97 -3.72 9.22
C GLY A 194 0.68 -4.41 7.89
N GLN A 195 -0.53 -4.23 7.37
CA GLN A 195 -0.92 -4.84 6.11
C GLN A 195 -0.11 -4.25 4.95
N SER A 196 0.51 -5.12 4.16
CA SER A 196 1.30 -4.79 2.96
C SER A 196 0.58 -3.81 2.01
N ALA A 197 -0.71 -4.04 1.76
CA ALA A 197 -1.60 -3.23 0.92
C ALA A 197 -2.08 -1.91 1.56
N SER A 198 -1.70 -1.60 2.81
CA SER A 198 -2.06 -0.32 3.43
C SER A 198 -1.50 0.84 2.61
N THR A 199 -2.35 1.84 2.37
CA THR A 199 -2.13 2.96 1.45
C THR A 199 -1.06 3.93 1.95
N ILE A 200 -0.82 3.99 3.27
CA ILE A 200 0.17 4.89 3.89
C ILE A 200 1.60 4.33 3.90
N ASN A 201 1.78 3.03 3.66
CA ASN A 201 3.11 2.37 3.65
C ASN A 201 4.00 2.93 2.53
N ARG A 202 5.12 3.56 2.92
CA ARG A 202 6.06 4.33 2.09
C ARG A 202 5.51 5.60 1.44
N VAL A 203 4.43 6.18 1.97
CA VAL A 203 3.85 7.42 1.41
C VAL A 203 3.71 8.54 2.44
N LEU A 204 3.32 8.24 3.68
CA LEU A 204 3.25 9.25 4.74
C LEU A 204 4.49 9.20 5.65
N ASP A 205 4.93 10.37 6.09
CA ASP A 205 5.80 10.56 7.23
C ASP A 205 4.99 10.65 8.53
N GLY A 206 5.54 10.15 9.63
CA GLY A 206 4.86 10.19 10.93
C GLY A 206 5.56 9.45 12.06
N LEU A 207 5.01 9.59 13.26
CA LEU A 207 5.50 9.05 14.51
C LEU A 207 4.50 8.01 15.05
N PHE A 208 4.95 6.75 15.17
CA PHE A 208 4.19 5.70 15.85
C PHE A 208 4.14 5.87 17.37
N PHE A 209 2.94 5.78 17.93
CA PHE A 209 2.63 5.66 19.35
C PHE A 209 1.65 4.49 19.58
N GLY A 210 1.80 3.77 20.70
CA GLY A 210 0.85 2.74 21.12
C GLY A 210 -0.15 3.28 22.15
N ALA A 211 -1.42 2.96 21.96
CA ALA A 211 -2.50 3.14 22.93
C ALA A 211 -3.09 1.74 23.23
N ARG A 212 -2.67 1.15 24.37
CA ARG A 212 -2.98 -0.25 24.70
C ARG A 212 -3.03 -0.47 26.21
N LEU A 213 -4.11 -1.08 26.68
CA LEU A 213 -4.23 -1.65 28.03
C LEU A 213 -3.55 -3.04 28.12
N GLN A 214 -2.93 -3.32 29.26
CA GLN A 214 -2.44 -4.65 29.65
C GLN A 214 -3.57 -5.43 30.35
N LYS A 215 -3.40 -6.75 30.52
CA LYS A 215 -4.41 -7.62 31.17
C LYS A 215 -4.66 -7.30 32.65
N ASN A 216 -3.68 -6.68 33.31
CA ASN A 216 -3.77 -6.19 34.69
C ASN A 216 -4.41 -4.79 34.81
N GLY A 217 -4.91 -4.21 33.71
CA GLY A 217 -5.49 -2.87 33.68
C GLY A 217 -4.48 -1.73 33.49
N GLU A 218 -3.18 -1.99 33.38
CA GLU A 218 -2.18 -0.92 33.22
C GLU A 218 -2.00 -0.48 31.77
N MET A 219 -1.81 0.82 31.54
CA MET A 219 -1.43 1.40 30.22
C MET A 219 0.05 1.22 29.87
N LYS A 220 0.77 0.31 30.54
CA LYS A 220 2.25 0.28 30.61
C LYS A 220 2.81 -1.11 30.22
N PRO A 221 3.18 -1.37 28.95
CA PRO A 221 3.82 -2.63 28.58
C PRO A 221 5.19 -2.81 29.24
N THR A 222 5.34 -3.87 30.03
CA THR A 222 6.59 -4.22 30.73
C THR A 222 7.73 -4.64 29.80
N PHE A 223 7.40 -5.14 28.60
CA PHE A 223 8.35 -5.62 27.59
C PHE A 223 8.19 -4.95 26.21
N SER A 224 9.23 -5.03 25.39
CA SER A 224 9.35 -4.33 24.10
C SER A 224 10.28 -5.00 23.10
N PRO A 225 9.81 -5.35 21.89
CA PRO A 225 10.68 -5.71 20.77
C PRO A 225 11.31 -4.48 20.08
N LEU A 226 10.86 -3.27 20.43
CA LEU A 226 11.22 -2.01 19.76
C LEU A 226 12.37 -1.25 20.47
N GLY A 227 12.86 -1.75 21.60
CA GLY A 227 13.88 -1.12 22.44
C GLY A 227 13.41 -0.86 23.87
N GLU A 228 14.39 -0.69 24.76
CA GLU A 228 14.33 -0.70 26.22
C GLU A 228 13.79 0.57 26.88
N MET A 229 13.52 1.64 26.13
CA MET A 229 13.00 2.89 26.68
C MET A 229 11.56 3.17 26.22
N ARG A 230 10.70 3.51 27.18
CA ARG A 230 9.30 3.90 27.00
C ARG A 230 9.10 5.37 27.36
N MET A 231 8.94 6.20 26.35
CA MET A 231 8.43 7.57 26.49
C MET A 231 6.90 7.53 26.60
N GLN A 232 6.31 8.29 27.53
CA GLN A 232 4.86 8.55 27.60
C GLN A 232 4.56 10.03 27.36
N ILE A 233 3.50 10.32 26.61
CA ILE A 233 3.03 11.66 26.31
C ILE A 233 1.51 11.76 26.59
N PRO A 234 1.01 12.83 27.25
CA PRO A 234 -0.42 13.03 27.46
C PRO A 234 -1.15 13.08 26.12
N VAL A 235 -2.21 12.29 25.96
CA VAL A 235 -2.80 12.08 24.62
C VAL A 235 -3.43 13.33 24.03
N GLU A 236 -3.87 14.26 24.87
CA GLU A 236 -4.34 15.60 24.48
C GLU A 236 -3.34 16.40 23.63
N LYS A 237 -2.02 16.13 23.75
CA LYS A 237 -0.97 16.76 22.93
C LYS A 237 -1.10 16.37 21.45
N LEU A 238 -1.52 15.14 21.18
CA LEU A 238 -1.80 14.63 19.82
C LEU A 238 -3.25 14.88 19.42
N LEU A 239 -4.20 14.65 20.34
CA LEU A 239 -5.64 14.80 20.13
C LEU A 239 -6.13 16.22 20.37
N GLN A 240 -5.53 17.16 19.64
CA GLN A 240 -5.93 18.57 19.62
C GLN A 240 -7.24 18.75 18.82
N ILE A 241 -8.36 18.28 19.40
CA ILE A 241 -9.70 18.33 18.80
C ILE A 241 -9.97 19.74 18.22
N GLY A 242 -10.37 19.79 16.95
CA GLY A 242 -10.56 21.03 16.20
C GLY A 242 -9.40 21.34 15.27
N ARG A 243 -8.14 21.07 15.67
CA ARG A 243 -6.92 21.29 14.88
C ARG A 243 -6.46 20.08 14.07
N VAL A 244 -6.69 18.86 14.58
CA VAL A 244 -6.37 17.60 13.89
C VAL A 244 -7.62 16.90 13.35
N ASN A 245 -7.42 16.03 12.36
CA ASN A 245 -8.33 14.98 11.92
C ASN A 245 -7.80 13.60 12.36
N MET A 246 -8.63 12.57 12.25
CA MET A 246 -8.29 11.18 12.56
C MET A 246 -8.87 10.25 11.51
N TYR A 247 -8.07 9.31 11.01
CA TYR A 247 -8.42 8.43 9.92
C TYR A 247 -8.13 6.97 10.27
N PHE A 248 -9.06 6.06 9.98
CA PHE A 248 -8.77 4.62 9.98
C PHE A 248 -7.91 4.28 8.77
N SER A 249 -6.77 3.60 9.01
CA SER A 249 -5.77 3.34 7.96
C SER A 249 -5.30 1.89 7.83
N ASP A 250 -5.51 1.05 8.83
CA ASP A 250 -5.14 -0.36 8.76
C ASP A 250 -5.84 -1.19 9.85
N PHE A 251 -6.07 -2.46 9.54
CA PHE A 251 -6.42 -3.50 10.50
C PHE A 251 -5.69 -4.79 10.13
N TYR A 252 -4.93 -5.34 11.07
CA TYR A 252 -4.15 -6.55 10.84
C TYR A 252 -3.99 -7.38 12.11
N CYS A 253 -3.58 -8.63 11.95
CA CYS A 253 -3.22 -9.49 13.07
C CYS A 253 -2.03 -10.37 12.66
N ASN A 254 -1.01 -10.45 13.51
CA ASN A 254 0.15 -11.31 13.26
C ASN A 254 0.00 -12.70 13.91
N TYR A 255 -0.74 -12.76 15.02
CA TYR A 255 -1.00 -13.97 15.80
C TYR A 255 -2.44 -13.94 16.36
N ALA A 256 -2.61 -13.96 17.68
CA ALA A 256 -3.91 -13.84 18.36
C ALA A 256 -4.35 -12.39 18.67
N VAL A 257 -3.50 -11.41 18.34
CA VAL A 257 -3.72 -9.97 18.63
C VAL A 257 -4.09 -9.23 17.36
N HIS A 258 -5.20 -8.50 17.41
CA HIS A 258 -5.62 -7.55 16.39
C HIS A 258 -5.03 -6.16 16.66
N TYR A 259 -4.62 -5.48 15.61
CA TYR A 259 -4.08 -4.12 15.60
C TYR A 259 -4.98 -3.24 14.74
N VAL A 260 -5.19 -1.99 15.17
CA VAL A 260 -5.88 -0.95 14.38
C VAL A 260 -4.93 0.25 14.26
N THR A 261 -4.60 0.65 13.04
CA THR A 261 -3.78 1.86 12.80
C THR A 261 -4.69 3.05 12.52
N LEU A 262 -4.53 4.10 13.34
CA LEU A 262 -5.21 5.38 13.17
C LEU A 262 -4.18 6.46 12.79
N VAL A 263 -4.36 7.11 11.64
CA VAL A 263 -3.55 8.27 11.26
C VAL A 263 -4.17 9.52 11.88
N ILE A 264 -3.36 10.34 12.54
CA ILE A 264 -3.78 11.63 13.11
C ILE A 264 -2.87 12.72 12.55
N CYS A 265 -3.48 13.69 11.89
CA CYS A 265 -2.80 14.72 11.11
C CYS A 265 -3.44 16.09 11.32
N LYS A 266 -2.64 17.15 11.21
CA LYS A 266 -3.13 18.53 11.26
C LYS A 266 -4.04 18.81 10.06
N LYS A 267 -5.23 19.36 10.31
CA LYS A 267 -6.19 19.70 9.25
C LYS A 267 -5.54 20.57 8.18
N TRP A 268 -5.84 20.26 6.92
CA TRP A 268 -5.33 20.95 5.74
C TRP A 268 -3.81 20.83 5.52
N SER A 269 -3.11 19.94 6.24
CA SER A 269 -1.76 19.53 5.85
C SER A 269 -1.77 18.66 4.58
N THR A 270 -0.61 18.48 3.96
CA THR A 270 -0.44 17.54 2.84
C THR A 270 -0.86 16.12 3.21
N SER A 271 -0.57 15.68 4.44
CA SER A 271 -1.02 14.40 4.98
C SER A 271 -2.53 14.32 5.15
N ASP A 272 -3.18 15.38 5.66
CA ASP A 272 -4.65 15.43 5.78
C ASP A 272 -5.35 15.35 4.42
N LEU A 273 -4.85 16.07 3.41
CA LEU A 273 -5.35 15.99 2.03
C LEU A 273 -5.15 14.59 1.45
N TYR A 274 -3.97 14.00 1.61
CA TYR A 274 -3.69 12.62 1.16
C TYR A 274 -4.62 11.59 1.81
N CYS A 275 -4.82 11.70 3.13
CA CYS A 275 -5.69 10.81 3.90
C CYS A 275 -7.16 10.95 3.48
N ARG A 276 -7.64 12.17 3.27
CA ARG A 276 -9.05 12.47 2.92
C ARG A 276 -9.53 11.79 1.64
N GLU A 277 -8.64 11.55 0.68
CA GLU A 277 -8.94 10.88 -0.59
C GLU A 277 -8.86 9.34 -0.51
N ARG A 278 -8.22 8.77 0.52
CA ARG A 278 -7.78 7.35 0.54
C ARG A 278 -8.13 6.57 1.79
N LEU A 279 -8.50 7.25 2.88
CA LEU A 279 -8.76 6.69 4.21
C LEU A 279 -10.13 7.10 4.73
N ILE A 280 -10.64 6.37 5.73
CA ILE A 280 -11.95 6.63 6.32
C ILE A 280 -11.80 7.62 7.48
N LEU A 281 -12.38 8.82 7.32
CA LEU A 281 -12.42 9.83 8.38
C LEU A 281 -13.25 9.34 9.58
N LEU A 282 -12.70 9.47 10.78
CA LEU A 282 -13.35 9.10 12.03
C LEU A 282 -13.73 10.33 12.85
N LEU A 283 -14.92 10.29 13.47
CA LEU A 283 -15.31 11.27 14.47
C LEU A 283 -14.64 10.93 15.81
N PHE A 284 -13.97 11.91 16.43
CA PHE A 284 -13.41 11.76 17.78
C PHE A 284 -14.48 11.39 18.80
N THR A 285 -15.70 11.89 18.65
CA THR A 285 -16.84 11.56 19.51
C THR A 285 -17.56 10.27 19.09
N ASP A 286 -17.26 9.69 17.93
CA ASP A 286 -17.94 8.48 17.46
C ASP A 286 -17.09 7.57 16.58
N ASN A 287 -16.44 6.61 17.24
CA ASN A 287 -15.84 5.39 16.67
C ASN A 287 -15.56 4.39 17.81
N ASN A 288 -15.25 3.14 17.47
CA ASN A 288 -15.01 2.05 18.43
C ASN A 288 -13.53 1.82 18.80
N PHE A 289 -12.61 2.66 18.32
CA PHE A 289 -11.17 2.46 18.46
C PHE A 289 -10.53 3.45 19.44
N LEU A 290 -10.73 4.74 19.21
CA LEU A 290 -10.14 5.83 19.98
C LEU A 290 -11.15 7.00 20.06
N LYS A 291 -11.89 7.07 21.16
CA LYS A 291 -13.04 7.98 21.34
C LYS A 291 -12.75 9.01 22.44
N VAL A 292 -13.31 10.20 22.31
CA VAL A 292 -13.26 11.25 23.34
C VAL A 292 -14.68 11.56 23.78
N ILE A 293 -14.91 11.42 25.08
CA ILE A 293 -16.17 11.77 25.75
C ILE A 293 -15.97 13.16 26.34
N ILE A 294 -16.70 14.14 25.83
CA ILE A 294 -16.74 15.50 26.39
C ILE A 294 -17.86 15.52 27.43
N LYS A 295 -17.52 15.74 28.69
CA LYS A 295 -18.49 15.88 29.79
C LYS A 295 -19.17 17.26 29.78
N PRO A 296 -20.30 17.45 30.49
CA PRO A 296 -20.96 18.76 30.61
C PRO A 296 -20.08 19.88 31.17
N ASN A 297 -19.12 19.57 32.05
CA ASN A 297 -18.11 20.50 32.57
C ASN A 297 -16.96 20.80 31.58
N LYS A 298 -17.10 20.42 30.29
CA LYS A 298 -16.11 20.52 29.20
C LYS A 298 -14.84 19.67 29.39
N GLU A 299 -14.75 18.89 30.46
CA GLU A 299 -13.67 17.92 30.69
C GLU A 299 -13.68 16.83 29.61
N LYS A 300 -12.50 16.47 29.11
CA LYS A 300 -12.33 15.45 28.07
C LYS A 300 -11.84 14.14 28.71
N ARG A 301 -12.65 13.09 28.64
CA ARG A 301 -12.21 11.72 28.94
C ARG A 301 -11.87 11.02 27.64
N TYR A 302 -10.61 10.62 27.49
CA TYR A 302 -10.13 9.85 26.35
C TYR A 302 -10.32 8.34 26.62
N CYS A 303 -10.80 7.60 25.63
CA CYS A 303 -11.11 6.17 25.72
C CYS A 303 -10.54 5.39 24.52
N VAL A 304 -10.00 4.19 24.76
CA VAL A 304 -9.37 3.32 23.76
C VAL A 304 -9.97 1.91 23.81
N ASN A 305 -9.99 1.19 22.68
CA ASN A 305 -10.50 -0.17 22.60
C ASN A 305 -9.69 -1.16 23.46
N LEU A 306 -10.38 -2.13 24.08
CA LEU A 306 -9.78 -3.16 24.92
C LEU A 306 -9.28 -4.40 24.13
N LYS A 307 -9.96 -4.76 23.03
CA LYS A 307 -9.75 -6.00 22.29
C LYS A 307 -8.74 -5.87 21.15
N ALA A 308 -8.76 -4.73 20.45
CA ALA A 308 -7.77 -4.36 19.45
C ALA A 308 -6.73 -3.41 20.04
N TRP A 309 -5.45 -3.60 19.73
CA TRP A 309 -4.39 -2.66 20.10
C TRP A 309 -4.40 -1.50 19.12
N VAL A 310 -4.53 -0.27 19.61
CA VAL A 310 -4.57 0.91 18.75
C VAL A 310 -3.15 1.46 18.60
N GLU A 311 -2.69 1.55 17.36
CA GLU A 311 -1.46 2.23 16.98
C GLU A 311 -1.80 3.57 16.33
N ILE A 312 -1.31 4.66 16.91
CA ILE A 312 -1.46 6.01 16.38
C ILE A 312 -0.25 6.32 15.52
N TYR A 313 -0.49 6.73 14.29
CA TYR A 313 0.51 7.28 13.39
C TYR A 313 0.30 8.79 13.24
N TYR A 314 1.07 9.56 13.99
CA TYR A 314 0.92 11.02 14.12
C TYR A 314 1.85 11.76 13.15
N THR A 315 1.31 12.62 12.26
CA THR A 315 2.08 13.17 11.12
C THR A 315 2.86 14.45 11.40
N GLU A 316 2.68 15.08 12.56
CA GLU A 316 3.37 16.33 12.91
C GLU A 316 4.58 16.08 13.83
N GLU A 317 5.44 17.10 13.95
CA GLU A 317 6.53 17.09 14.94
C GLU A 317 6.01 17.07 16.39
N ILE A 318 6.76 16.44 17.29
CA ILE A 318 6.49 16.37 18.73
C ILE A 318 7.76 16.75 19.50
N SER A 319 7.67 17.61 20.51
CA SER A 319 8.80 17.84 21.42
C SER A 319 8.96 16.65 22.37
N ILE A 320 10.20 16.22 22.59
CA ILE A 320 10.52 15.25 23.66
C ILE A 320 10.26 15.83 25.06
N THR A 321 10.05 17.15 25.17
CA THR A 321 9.63 17.84 26.41
C THR A 321 8.12 17.81 26.66
N ASP A 322 7.30 17.39 25.69
CA ASP A 322 5.87 17.13 25.92
C ASP A 322 5.64 15.78 26.63
N ALA A 323 6.66 14.94 26.73
CA ALA A 323 6.60 13.65 27.38
C ALA A 323 6.63 13.79 28.92
N CYS A 324 5.66 13.17 29.59
CA CYS A 324 5.52 13.20 31.05
C CYS A 324 6.46 12.23 31.78
N MET A 325 6.83 11.10 31.16
CA MET A 325 7.68 10.06 31.78
C MET A 325 8.57 9.34 30.76
N PHE A 326 9.74 8.89 31.23
CA PHE A 326 10.67 8.00 30.52
C PHE A 326 11.00 6.79 31.40
N ASP A 327 10.38 5.65 31.11
CA ASP A 327 10.59 4.41 31.86
C ASP A 327 11.56 3.48 31.12
N LYS A 328 12.44 2.79 31.86
CA LYS A 328 13.12 1.58 31.36
C LYS A 328 12.13 0.41 31.36
N ILE A 329 12.17 -0.41 30.31
CA ILE A 329 11.36 -1.61 30.14
C ILE A 329 12.18 -2.73 29.49
N GLU A 330 11.75 -3.98 29.63
CA GLU A 330 12.52 -5.14 29.16
C GLU A 330 12.57 -5.22 27.63
N ALA A 331 13.77 -5.34 27.05
CA ALA A 331 13.96 -5.45 25.61
C ALA A 331 13.91 -6.92 25.14
N THR A 332 12.80 -7.32 24.54
CA THR A 332 12.60 -8.66 23.96
C THR A 332 12.98 -8.75 22.48
N GLY A 333 13.66 -7.73 21.95
CA GLY A 333 14.13 -7.68 20.56
C GLY A 333 15.07 -6.50 20.30
N ARG A 334 15.92 -6.62 19.27
CA ARG A 334 17.00 -5.64 18.94
C ARG A 334 16.51 -4.34 18.29
N GLY A 335 15.26 -3.93 18.49
CA GLY A 335 14.71 -2.64 18.03
C GLY A 335 14.34 -2.51 16.55
N CYS A 336 14.69 -3.47 15.70
CA CYS A 336 14.43 -3.43 14.26
C CYS A 336 13.11 -4.11 13.86
N SER A 337 12.28 -3.42 13.09
CA SER A 337 11.27 -4.04 12.22
C SER A 337 11.95 -4.72 11.02
N LYS A 338 11.34 -5.78 10.48
CA LYS A 338 11.77 -6.37 9.20
C LYS A 338 11.22 -5.50 8.06
N GLN A 339 12.02 -5.25 7.02
CA GLN A 339 11.56 -4.50 5.82
C GLN A 339 10.39 -5.15 5.06
N GLN A 340 10.12 -6.44 5.34
CA GLN A 340 9.00 -7.23 4.79
C GLN A 340 7.83 -7.38 5.79
N GLY A 341 7.86 -6.70 6.94
CA GLY A 341 6.85 -6.81 7.99
C GLY A 341 6.94 -8.10 8.81
N LEU A 342 5.83 -8.44 9.48
CA LEU A 342 5.61 -9.72 10.15
C LEU A 342 4.48 -10.48 9.45
N PRO A 343 4.53 -11.82 9.39
CA PRO A 343 3.50 -12.60 8.71
C PRO A 343 2.14 -12.41 9.40
N HIS A 344 1.07 -12.32 8.61
CA HIS A 344 -0.29 -12.13 9.10
C HIS A 344 -1.03 -13.47 9.22
N LYS A 345 -1.93 -13.58 10.20
CA LYS A 345 -2.85 -14.72 10.29
C LYS A 345 -4.04 -14.48 9.35
N LYS A 346 -4.17 -15.36 8.35
CA LYS A 346 -5.18 -15.24 7.26
C LYS A 346 -6.61 -15.02 7.76
N SER A 347 -7.02 -15.61 8.89
CA SER A 347 -8.39 -15.54 9.43
C SER A 347 -8.82 -14.17 9.99
N CYS A 348 -8.07 -13.10 9.72
CA CYS A 348 -8.42 -11.71 10.04
C CYS A 348 -8.69 -10.87 8.78
N PHE A 349 -8.63 -11.51 7.61
CA PHE A 349 -8.79 -10.97 6.26
C PHE A 349 -9.76 -11.85 5.46
#